data_AF-A0A4Q2XYI2-F1
#
_entry.id   AF-A0A4Q2XYI2-F1
#
_cell.length_a   1.000
_cell.length_b   1.000
_cell.length_c   1.000
_cell.angle_alpha   90.00
_cell.angle_beta   90.00
_cell.angle_gamma   90.00
#
_symmetry.space_group_name_H-M   'P 1'
#
loop_
_entity.id
_entity.type
_entity.pdbx_description
1 polymer ?
#
loop_
_entity_poly.entity_id
_entity_poly.type
_entity_poly.pdbx_seq_one_letter_code
_entity_poly.pdbx_strand_id
1 'polypeptide(L)'
;MTRFHTLRRLIRDTRGVALLEFALSLPILLALSLTGAELTNYIISRMRVSQIALHLADNAARIGSGSQLQAKSISEADINDLLTGAGLQSGELALFTHGRVIITSLEPDPANSGKNRIRWQRCRGAKTAQLSAYGNAGATNLNGMGKAGRLATAPTDGVTMYVEVYYEYQPLLKASFAPNTNFREEASMMVRDRRDTVGGTNGVYQVNGVTASTCS
;
A
#
# COMPACT_ATOMS: atom_id res chain seq x y z
N MET A 1 -66.09 40.32 6.89
CA MET A 1 -66.23 38.99 6.23
C MET A 1 -64.90 38.38 5.73
N THR A 2 -63.72 38.84 6.17
CA THR A 2 -62.41 38.41 5.63
C THR A 2 -61.69 37.29 6.44
N ARG A 3 -62.08 37.02 7.70
CA ARG A 3 -61.36 36.09 8.59
C ARG A 3 -61.59 34.58 8.34
N PHE A 4 -62.71 34.18 7.73
CA PHE A 4 -63.01 32.76 7.47
C PHE A 4 -62.29 32.22 6.22
N HIS A 5 -61.90 33.10 5.28
CA HIS A 5 -61.16 32.72 4.07
C HIS A 5 -59.72 32.30 4.38
N THR A 6 -59.07 32.94 5.36
CA THR A 6 -57.71 32.63 5.79
C THR A 6 -57.61 31.28 6.50
N LEU A 7 -58.60 30.89 7.32
CA LEU A 7 -58.60 29.57 7.99
C LEU A 7 -58.74 28.40 7.00
N ARG A 8 -59.62 28.52 5.99
CA ARG A 8 -59.75 27.52 4.92
C ARG A 8 -58.50 27.42 4.06
N ARG A 9 -57.74 28.51 3.90
CA ARG A 9 -56.45 28.51 3.19
C ARG A 9 -55.36 27.77 3.97
N LEU A 10 -55.28 27.98 5.29
CA LEU A 10 -54.35 27.26 6.17
C LEU A 10 -54.66 25.75 6.22
N ILE A 11 -55.93 25.36 6.27
CA ILE A 11 -56.34 23.93 6.29
C ILE A 11 -56.04 23.22 4.96
N ARG A 12 -55.95 23.96 3.85
CA ARG A 12 -55.57 23.43 2.53
C ARG A 12 -54.08 23.54 2.22
N ASP A 13 -53.26 24.07 3.13
CA ASP A 13 -51.84 24.28 2.87
C ASP A 13 -51.04 22.99 3.11
N THR A 14 -50.66 22.32 2.02
CA THR A 14 -49.87 21.09 2.03
C THR A 14 -48.36 21.33 2.16
N ARG A 15 -47.91 22.60 2.13
CA ARG A 15 -46.48 22.95 2.17
C ARG A 15 -45.82 22.56 3.50
N GLY A 16 -46.56 22.64 4.61
CA GLY A 16 -46.07 22.22 5.93
C GLY A 16 -45.88 20.70 6.04
N VAL A 17 -46.72 19.91 5.38
CA VAL A 17 -46.60 18.44 5.33
C VAL A 17 -45.40 18.04 4.48
N ALA A 18 -45.21 18.65 3.31
CA ALA A 18 -44.05 18.40 2.47
C ALA A 18 -42.72 18.74 3.18
N LEU A 19 -42.70 19.80 3.99
CA LEU A 19 -41.54 20.16 4.80
C LEU A 19 -41.24 19.11 5.88
N LEU A 20 -42.26 18.54 6.53
CA LEU A 20 -42.10 17.48 7.52
C LEU A 20 -41.67 16.15 6.88
N GLU A 21 -42.23 15.78 5.75
CA GLU A 21 -41.83 14.58 4.99
C GLU A 21 -40.37 14.67 4.54
N PHE A 22 -39.93 15.84 4.07
CA PHE A 22 -38.53 16.09 3.75
C PHE A 22 -37.66 16.02 5.00
N ALA A 23 -38.06 16.66 6.10
CA ALA A 23 -37.30 16.64 7.34
C ALA A 23 -37.14 15.23 7.93
N LEU A 24 -38.12 14.35 7.75
CA LEU A 24 -38.07 12.95 8.20
C LEU A 24 -37.26 12.03 7.27
N SER A 25 -37.27 12.29 5.96
CA SER A 25 -36.52 11.48 4.98
C SER A 25 -35.06 11.89 4.85
N LEU A 26 -34.73 13.17 5.08
CA LEU A 26 -33.39 13.72 4.94
C LEU A 26 -32.33 12.97 5.78
N PRO A 27 -32.53 12.63 7.07
CA PRO A 27 -31.53 11.91 7.86
C PRO A 27 -31.20 10.53 7.28
N ILE A 28 -32.20 9.82 6.76
CA ILE A 28 -32.02 8.49 6.15
C ILE A 28 -31.22 8.62 4.85
N LEU A 29 -31.60 9.58 4.01
CA LEU A 29 -30.91 9.86 2.75
C LEU A 29 -29.44 10.26 2.99
N LEU A 30 -29.19 11.13 3.97
CA LEU A 30 -27.84 11.53 4.37
C LEU A 30 -27.04 10.35 4.89
N ALA A 31 -27.61 9.53 5.79
CA ALA A 31 -26.92 8.37 6.34
C ALA A 31 -26.49 7.40 5.22
N LEU A 32 -27.39 7.09 4.29
CA LEU A 32 -27.10 6.18 3.17
C LEU A 32 -26.06 6.76 2.20
N SER A 33 -26.20 8.03 1.81
CA SER A 33 -25.28 8.67 0.86
C SER A 33 -23.88 8.85 1.43
N LEU A 34 -23.76 9.30 2.68
CA LEU A 34 -22.49 9.50 3.36
C LEU A 34 -21.78 8.16 3.64
N THR A 35 -22.53 7.14 4.08
CA THR A 35 -21.95 5.79 4.28
C THR A 35 -21.51 5.18 2.96
N GLY A 36 -22.29 5.35 1.89
CA GLY A 36 -21.92 4.91 0.55
C GLY A 36 -20.63 5.59 0.07
N ALA A 37 -20.52 6.90 0.20
CA ALA A 37 -19.33 7.66 -0.17
C ALA A 37 -18.09 7.24 0.63
N GLU A 38 -18.23 7.06 1.95
CA GLU A 38 -17.13 6.60 2.82
C GLU A 38 -16.66 5.18 2.44
N LEU A 39 -17.60 4.26 2.18
CA LEU A 39 -17.26 2.89 1.76
C LEU A 39 -16.58 2.87 0.39
N THR A 40 -17.04 3.69 -0.57
CA THR A 40 -16.39 3.81 -1.87
C THR A 40 -14.98 4.38 -1.73
N ASN A 41 -14.78 5.43 -0.93
CA ASN A 41 -13.45 6.00 -0.68
C ASN A 41 -12.50 4.98 -0.04
N TYR A 42 -13.01 4.21 0.92
CA TYR A 42 -12.29 3.12 1.56
C TYR A 42 -11.81 2.06 0.55
N ILE A 43 -12.72 1.57 -0.29
CA ILE A 43 -12.43 0.53 -1.28
C ILE A 43 -11.42 1.05 -2.31
N ILE A 44 -11.61 2.26 -2.83
CA ILE A 44 -10.70 2.87 -3.81
C ILE A 44 -9.32 3.07 -3.21
N SER A 45 -9.24 3.59 -1.97
CA SER A 45 -7.96 3.80 -1.28
C SER A 45 -7.21 2.48 -1.10
N ARG A 46 -7.90 1.43 -0.63
CA ARG A 46 -7.30 0.11 -0.48
C ARG A 46 -6.84 -0.49 -1.80
N MET A 47 -7.64 -0.37 -2.87
CA MET A 47 -7.28 -0.82 -4.21
C MET A 47 -6.03 -0.11 -4.72
N ARG A 48 -5.93 1.22 -4.55
CA ARG A 48 -4.76 2.01 -4.95
C ARG A 48 -3.50 1.58 -4.19
N VAL A 49 -3.60 1.37 -2.87
CA VAL A 49 -2.47 0.88 -2.06
C VAL A 49 -2.02 -0.51 -2.53
N SER A 50 -2.96 -1.40 -2.85
CA SER A 50 -2.66 -2.73 -3.39
C SER A 50 -1.97 -2.66 -4.76
N GLN A 51 -2.44 -1.77 -5.64
CA GLN A 51 -1.79 -1.52 -6.94
C GLN A 51 -0.38 -0.97 -6.78
N ILE A 52 -0.14 -0.06 -5.85
CA ILE A 52 1.22 0.46 -5.55
C ILE A 52 2.15 -0.69 -5.14
N ALA A 53 1.70 -1.59 -4.26
CA ALA A 53 2.50 -2.75 -3.86
C ALA A 53 2.87 -3.63 -5.08
N LEU A 54 1.88 -3.94 -5.94
CA LEU A 54 2.07 -4.75 -7.14
C LEU A 54 3.03 -4.09 -8.15
N HIS A 55 2.83 -2.80 -8.45
CA HIS A 55 3.68 -2.06 -9.38
C HIS A 55 5.09 -1.92 -8.85
N LEU A 56 5.25 -1.68 -7.55
CA LEU A 56 6.57 -1.60 -6.93
C LEU A 56 7.28 -2.95 -6.98
N ALA A 57 6.58 -4.07 -6.76
CA ALA A 57 7.17 -5.40 -6.87
C ALA A 57 7.60 -5.73 -8.32
N ASP A 58 6.78 -5.43 -9.34
CA ASP A 58 7.15 -5.63 -10.74
C ASP A 58 8.31 -4.73 -11.17
N ASN A 59 8.28 -3.45 -10.80
CA ASN A 59 9.38 -2.53 -11.09
C ASN A 59 10.67 -2.99 -10.38
N ALA A 60 10.59 -3.40 -9.11
CA ALA A 60 11.72 -3.94 -8.37
C ALA A 60 12.31 -5.20 -9.02
N ALA A 61 11.46 -6.06 -9.60
CA ALA A 61 11.91 -7.25 -10.31
C ALA A 61 12.60 -6.95 -11.64
N ARG A 62 12.43 -5.73 -12.19
CA ARG A 62 12.95 -5.31 -13.50
C ARG A 62 14.12 -4.33 -13.44
N ILE A 63 14.33 -3.64 -12.32
CA ILE A 63 15.48 -2.72 -12.18
C ILE A 63 16.82 -3.46 -12.27
N GLY A 64 17.85 -2.72 -12.63
CA GLY A 64 19.23 -3.20 -12.66
C GLY A 64 19.89 -2.92 -14.00
N SER A 65 21.18 -2.66 -13.93
CA SER A 65 22.03 -2.31 -15.06
C SER A 65 23.03 -3.44 -15.36
N GLY A 66 23.36 -3.60 -16.63
CA GLY A 66 24.26 -4.65 -17.12
C GLY A 66 23.80 -5.25 -18.45
N SER A 67 24.62 -6.13 -19.02
CA SER A 67 24.28 -6.92 -20.21
C SER A 67 23.43 -8.13 -19.85
N GLN A 68 22.61 -8.63 -20.78
CA GLN A 68 21.86 -9.89 -20.63
C GLN A 68 22.76 -11.10 -20.35
N LEU A 69 24.03 -11.04 -20.76
CA LEU A 69 25.02 -12.10 -20.57
C LEU A 69 25.64 -12.11 -19.16
N GLN A 70 25.39 -11.09 -18.35
CA GLN A 70 25.94 -10.96 -17.00
C GLN A 70 24.85 -10.78 -15.95
N ALA A 71 25.18 -11.07 -14.69
CA ALA A 71 24.29 -10.80 -13.59
C ALA A 71 24.07 -9.29 -13.46
N LYS A 72 22.81 -8.83 -13.51
CA LYS A 72 22.47 -7.41 -13.38
C LYS A 72 22.78 -6.91 -11.98
N SER A 73 23.50 -5.80 -11.92
CA SER A 73 23.78 -5.08 -10.68
C SER A 73 22.66 -4.09 -10.39
N ILE A 74 22.37 -3.87 -9.10
CA ILE A 74 21.48 -2.81 -8.64
C ILE A 74 22.22 -1.88 -7.69
N SER A 75 21.84 -0.62 -7.70
CA SER A 75 22.42 0.41 -6.85
C SER A 75 21.41 0.98 -5.84
N GLU A 76 21.90 1.68 -4.82
CA GLU A 76 21.03 2.45 -3.92
C GLU A 76 20.21 3.51 -4.65
N ALA A 77 20.75 4.07 -5.74
CA ALA A 77 20.03 5.02 -6.58
C ALA A 77 18.80 4.35 -7.21
N ASP A 78 18.98 3.16 -7.81
CA ASP A 78 17.87 2.42 -8.42
C ASP A 78 16.74 2.13 -7.41
N ILE A 79 17.09 1.73 -6.19
CA ILE A 79 16.09 1.44 -5.15
C ILE A 79 15.43 2.73 -4.64
N ASN A 80 16.19 3.81 -4.49
CA ASN A 80 15.65 5.10 -4.11
C ASN A 80 14.70 5.65 -5.18
N ASP A 81 14.98 5.42 -6.46
CA ASP A 81 14.11 5.80 -7.57
C ASP A 81 12.81 5.01 -7.57
N LEU A 82 12.85 3.72 -7.25
CA LEU A 82 11.64 2.91 -7.04
C LEU A 82 10.76 3.48 -5.92
N LEU A 83 11.36 3.82 -4.78
CA LEU A 83 10.65 4.41 -3.66
C LEU A 83 10.12 5.80 -4.00
N THR A 84 10.88 6.63 -4.71
CA THR A 84 10.41 7.93 -5.20
C THR A 84 9.22 7.75 -6.16
N GLY A 85 9.31 6.81 -7.10
CA GLY A 85 8.24 6.46 -8.03
C GLY A 85 6.96 5.99 -7.32
N ALA A 86 7.09 5.17 -6.27
CA ALA A 86 5.94 4.75 -5.46
C ALA A 86 5.24 5.96 -4.77
N GLY A 87 6.02 6.92 -4.27
CA GLY A 87 5.49 8.16 -3.72
C GLY A 87 4.72 8.97 -4.76
N LEU A 88 5.28 9.15 -5.95
CA LEU A 88 4.64 9.87 -7.05
C LEU A 88 3.37 9.16 -7.53
N GLN A 89 3.41 7.83 -7.69
CA GLN A 89 2.25 7.02 -8.10
C GLN A 89 1.11 7.07 -7.07
N SER A 90 1.44 7.28 -5.80
CA SER A 90 0.43 7.37 -4.75
C SER A 90 -0.48 8.60 -4.88
N GLY A 91 -0.03 9.66 -5.57
CA GLY A 91 -0.77 10.90 -5.76
C GLY A 91 -1.26 11.48 -4.43
N GLU A 92 -2.55 11.77 -4.35
CA GLU A 92 -3.20 12.39 -3.17
C GLU A 92 -3.23 11.52 -1.91
N LEU A 93 -2.79 10.25 -1.96
CA LEU A 93 -2.72 9.42 -0.75
C LEU A 93 -1.65 9.92 0.24
N ALA A 94 -0.69 10.75 -0.21
CA ALA A 94 0.45 11.16 0.61
C ALA A 94 1.09 9.96 1.34
N LEU A 95 1.43 8.92 0.56
CA LEU A 95 1.81 7.59 1.06
C LEU A 95 2.93 7.62 2.11
N PHE A 96 3.92 8.50 1.96
CA PHE A 96 5.02 8.57 2.92
C PHE A 96 4.70 9.38 4.17
N THR A 97 3.60 10.12 4.20
CA THR A 97 3.09 10.78 5.40
C THR A 97 2.21 9.84 6.21
N HIS A 98 1.32 9.11 5.54
CA HIS A 98 0.31 8.25 6.19
C HIS A 98 0.67 6.77 6.19
N GLY A 99 1.79 6.38 5.59
CA GLY A 99 2.16 4.98 5.40
C GLY A 99 3.66 4.70 5.52
N ARG A 100 4.01 3.44 5.24
CA ARG A 100 5.38 2.95 5.14
C ARG A 100 5.45 1.86 4.08
N VAL A 101 6.41 1.98 3.18
CA VAL A 101 6.73 1.01 2.14
C VAL A 101 8.00 0.28 2.55
N ILE A 102 8.00 -1.03 2.43
CA ILE A 102 9.14 -1.92 2.69
C ILE A 102 9.37 -2.76 1.44
N ILE A 103 10.56 -2.65 0.85
CA ILE A 103 11.01 -3.49 -0.26
C ILE A 103 12.02 -4.47 0.30
N THR A 104 11.78 -5.76 0.06
CA THR A 104 12.57 -6.87 0.56
C THR A 104 13.11 -7.69 -0.60
N SER A 105 14.39 -8.05 -0.55
CA SER A 105 14.98 -9.06 -1.42
C SER A 105 14.99 -10.41 -0.72
N LEU A 106 14.17 -11.33 -1.24
CA LEU A 106 14.08 -12.71 -0.79
C LEU A 106 14.94 -13.60 -1.70
N GLU A 107 15.84 -14.36 -1.10
CA GLU A 107 16.77 -15.25 -1.81
C GLU A 107 16.77 -16.65 -1.18
N PRO A 108 17.22 -17.70 -1.89
CA PRO A 108 17.48 -18.99 -1.29
C PRO A 108 18.51 -18.87 -0.16
N ASP A 109 18.29 -19.61 0.93
CA ASP A 109 19.24 -19.70 2.02
C ASP A 109 20.31 -20.76 1.72
N PRO A 110 21.60 -20.39 1.54
CA PRO A 110 22.64 -21.37 1.23
C PRO A 110 22.92 -22.33 2.38
N ALA A 111 22.57 -21.98 3.62
CA ALA A 111 22.80 -22.83 4.79
C ALA A 111 21.64 -23.81 5.05
N ASN A 112 20.45 -23.56 4.48
CA ASN A 112 19.24 -24.33 4.78
C ASN A 112 18.50 -24.68 3.47
N SER A 113 18.62 -25.92 3.02
CA SER A 113 17.98 -26.39 1.78
C SER A 113 16.46 -26.19 1.79
N GLY A 114 15.91 -25.65 0.70
CA GLY A 114 14.48 -25.35 0.56
C GLY A 114 13.97 -24.18 1.41
N LYS A 115 14.88 -23.42 2.07
CA LYS A 115 14.55 -22.23 2.83
C LYS A 115 15.02 -20.97 2.11
N ASN A 116 14.53 -19.85 2.61
CA ASN A 116 14.81 -18.52 2.09
C ASN A 116 15.45 -17.66 3.18
N ARG A 117 16.10 -16.59 2.74
CA ARG A 117 16.67 -15.54 3.58
C ARG A 117 16.28 -14.17 3.06
N ILE A 118 16.22 -13.19 3.96
CA ILE A 118 16.09 -11.78 3.61
C ILE A 118 17.49 -11.22 3.41
N ARG A 119 17.86 -10.97 2.15
CA ARG A 119 19.20 -10.45 1.81
C ARG A 119 19.39 -9.02 2.27
N TRP A 120 18.43 -8.16 1.94
CA TRP A 120 18.40 -6.75 2.28
C TRP A 120 16.96 -6.24 2.29
N GLN A 121 16.75 -5.12 2.98
CA GLN A 121 15.49 -4.39 2.98
C GLN A 121 15.74 -2.89 2.82
N ARG A 122 14.82 -2.20 2.13
CA ARG A 122 14.79 -0.73 2.05
C ARG A 122 13.39 -0.23 2.36
N CYS A 123 13.30 0.87 3.09
CA CYS A 123 12.06 1.41 3.62
C CYS A 123 11.92 2.91 3.36
N ARG A 124 10.68 3.37 3.18
CA ARG A 124 10.35 4.79 3.16
C ARG A 124 8.95 5.06 3.72
N GLY A 125 8.83 6.13 4.50
CA GLY A 125 7.56 6.59 5.07
C GLY A 125 7.64 6.86 6.58
N ALA A 126 6.76 7.74 7.06
CA ALA A 126 6.74 8.27 8.41
C ALA A 126 6.24 7.28 9.46
N LYS A 127 5.54 6.21 9.05
CA LYS A 127 5.01 5.19 9.98
C LYS A 127 6.09 4.19 10.40
N THR A 128 7.18 4.67 10.98
CA THR A 128 8.39 3.87 11.24
C THR A 128 8.22 2.74 12.26
N ALA A 129 7.23 2.85 13.15
CA ALA A 129 6.83 1.77 14.05
C ALA A 129 6.30 0.52 13.31
N GLN A 130 5.94 0.64 12.03
CA GLN A 130 5.49 -0.47 11.20
C GLN A 130 6.68 -1.18 10.58
N LEU A 131 7.02 -2.33 11.18
CA LEU A 131 8.11 -3.19 10.74
C LEU A 131 7.62 -4.24 9.73
N SER A 132 8.56 -4.90 9.05
CA SER A 132 8.25 -6.05 8.22
C SER A 132 7.64 -7.17 9.08
N ALA A 133 6.59 -7.82 8.56
CA ALA A 133 5.95 -8.94 9.27
C ALA A 133 6.83 -10.21 9.28
N TYR A 134 7.89 -10.22 8.49
CA TYR A 134 8.72 -11.40 8.21
C TYR A 134 10.14 -11.30 8.78
N GLY A 135 10.42 -10.23 9.53
CA GLY A 135 11.73 -9.97 10.15
C GLY A 135 12.58 -8.97 9.37
N ASN A 136 13.82 -8.82 9.84
CA ASN A 136 14.74 -7.80 9.36
C ASN A 136 15.70 -8.34 8.29
N ALA A 137 16.41 -7.42 7.63
CA ALA A 137 17.54 -7.76 6.78
C ALA A 137 18.52 -8.70 7.49
N GLY A 138 18.90 -9.80 6.83
CA GLY A 138 19.73 -10.85 7.37
C GLY A 138 18.98 -12.03 7.99
N ALA A 139 17.64 -12.01 8.08
CA ALA A 139 16.87 -13.15 8.54
C ALA A 139 17.08 -14.38 7.63
N THR A 140 17.24 -15.57 8.21
CA THR A 140 17.52 -16.84 7.52
C THR A 140 16.50 -17.94 7.89
N ASN A 141 16.60 -19.12 7.27
CA ASN A 141 15.76 -20.28 7.56
C ASN A 141 14.24 -20.03 7.43
N LEU A 142 13.84 -19.14 6.52
CA LEU A 142 12.44 -18.79 6.28
C LEU A 142 11.78 -19.79 5.32
N ASN A 143 10.54 -20.21 5.61
CA ASN A 143 9.74 -20.99 4.65
C ASN A 143 9.33 -20.18 3.41
N GLY A 144 9.36 -18.85 3.52
CA GLY A 144 8.89 -17.89 2.52
C GLY A 144 8.23 -16.69 3.20
N MET A 145 7.73 -15.74 2.41
CA MET A 145 7.04 -14.53 2.89
C MET A 145 5.62 -14.50 2.35
N GLY A 146 4.65 -14.08 3.15
CA GLY A 146 3.23 -14.01 2.75
C GLY A 146 2.30 -14.75 3.68
N LYS A 147 1.02 -14.76 3.29
CA LYS A 147 -0.02 -15.49 4.00
C LYS A 147 0.26 -17.01 3.98
N ALA A 148 0.00 -17.67 5.11
CA ALA A 148 0.07 -19.12 5.21
C ALA A 148 -0.69 -19.81 4.05
N GLY A 149 -0.06 -20.82 3.44
CA GLY A 149 -0.57 -21.53 2.26
C GLY A 149 -0.34 -20.82 0.91
N ARG A 150 0.17 -19.57 0.90
CA ARG A 150 0.50 -18.80 -0.30
C ARG A 150 1.78 -18.00 -0.09
N LEU A 151 2.83 -18.70 0.33
CA LEU A 151 4.14 -18.09 0.58
C LEU A 151 4.86 -17.82 -0.75
N ALA A 152 5.34 -16.59 -0.92
CA ALA A 152 6.35 -16.26 -1.89
C ALA A 152 7.68 -16.89 -1.47
N THR A 153 8.32 -17.56 -2.42
CA THR A 153 9.65 -18.15 -2.27
C THR A 153 10.55 -17.63 -3.38
N ALA A 154 11.85 -17.69 -3.18
CA ALA A 154 12.80 -17.40 -4.23
C ALA A 154 12.99 -18.65 -5.12
N PRO A 155 13.07 -18.48 -6.46
CA PRO A 155 13.48 -19.57 -7.32
C PRO A 155 14.93 -19.97 -7.04
N THR A 156 15.31 -21.20 -7.42
CA THR A 156 16.68 -21.68 -7.31
C THR A 156 17.63 -20.71 -8.01
N ASP A 157 18.67 -20.26 -7.31
CA ASP A 157 19.66 -19.28 -7.77
C ASP A 157 19.09 -17.94 -8.25
N GLY A 158 17.86 -17.59 -7.84
CA GLY A 158 17.23 -16.34 -8.20
C GLY A 158 16.75 -15.51 -7.00
N VAL A 159 16.00 -14.46 -7.30
CA VAL A 159 15.57 -13.48 -6.30
C VAL A 159 14.08 -13.25 -6.49
N THR A 160 13.34 -13.17 -5.38
CA THR A 160 11.97 -12.69 -5.36
C THR A 160 11.93 -11.34 -4.65
N MET A 161 11.45 -10.32 -5.34
CA MET A 161 11.19 -9.02 -4.74
C MET A 161 9.86 -9.08 -4.01
N TYR A 162 9.88 -8.76 -2.73
CA TYR A 162 8.71 -8.78 -1.87
C TYR A 162 8.46 -7.38 -1.31
N VAL A 163 7.25 -6.87 -1.48
CA VAL A 163 6.87 -5.51 -1.10
C VAL A 163 5.75 -5.58 -0.07
N GLU A 164 5.90 -4.83 1.01
CA GLU A 164 4.87 -4.57 2.01
C GLU A 164 4.55 -3.07 1.99
N VAL A 165 3.29 -2.73 1.82
CA VAL A 165 2.80 -1.35 1.93
C VAL A 165 1.82 -1.28 3.08
N TYR A 166 2.22 -0.56 4.12
CA TYR A 166 1.33 -0.15 5.19
C TYR A 166 0.79 1.25 4.90
N TYR A 167 -0.51 1.45 5.12
CA TYR A 167 -1.16 2.74 4.95
C TYR A 167 -2.25 2.94 6.00
N GLU A 168 -2.22 4.09 6.69
CA GLU A 168 -3.28 4.52 7.58
C GLU A 168 -4.33 5.30 6.78
N TYR A 169 -5.50 4.68 6.62
CA TYR A 169 -6.63 5.21 5.88
C TYR A 169 -7.12 6.55 6.45
N GLN A 170 -7.37 7.50 5.55
CA GLN A 170 -7.89 8.82 5.87
C GLN A 170 -9.39 8.88 5.51
N PRO A 171 -10.30 8.80 6.50
CA PRO A 171 -11.73 8.80 6.23
C PRO A 171 -12.22 10.19 5.79
N LEU A 172 -13.29 10.22 5.00
CA LEU A 172 -13.96 11.48 4.62
C LEU A 172 -14.77 12.03 5.81
N LEU A 173 -15.31 11.13 6.63
CA LEU A 173 -16.16 11.44 7.77
C LEU A 173 -15.46 11.09 9.09
N LYS A 174 -15.54 12.00 10.07
CA LYS A 174 -14.95 11.79 11.41
C LYS A 174 -15.57 10.61 12.16
N ALA A 175 -16.84 10.31 11.90
CA ALA A 175 -17.47 9.08 12.35
C ALA A 175 -17.00 7.96 11.41
N SER A 176 -15.89 7.30 11.77
CA SER A 176 -15.30 6.27 10.92
C SER A 176 -16.23 5.05 10.85
N PHE A 177 -17.05 5.00 9.80
CA PHE A 177 -17.79 3.80 9.40
C PHE A 177 -16.89 2.80 8.63
N ALA A 178 -15.59 3.11 8.48
CA ALA A 178 -14.63 2.25 7.83
C ALA A 178 -14.38 0.98 8.66
N PRO A 179 -14.36 -0.22 8.04
CA PRO A 179 -14.12 -1.47 8.74
C PRO A 179 -12.77 -1.57 9.46
N ASN A 180 -11.73 -0.94 8.91
CA ASN A 180 -10.37 -0.94 9.47
C ASN A 180 -9.59 0.29 8.99
N THR A 181 -9.01 1.06 9.90
CA THR A 181 -8.22 2.24 9.52
C THR A 181 -6.82 1.91 9.00
N ASN A 182 -6.39 0.65 9.05
CA ASN A 182 -5.05 0.22 8.66
C ASN A 182 -5.08 -0.75 7.49
N PHE A 183 -4.42 -0.39 6.40
CA PHE A 183 -4.20 -1.27 5.26
C PHE A 183 -2.79 -1.85 5.33
N ARG A 184 -2.71 -3.15 5.06
CA ARG A 184 -1.45 -3.86 4.83
C ARG A 184 -1.63 -4.66 3.56
N GLU A 185 -1.02 -4.16 2.49
CA GLU A 185 -1.06 -4.77 1.18
C GLU A 185 0.33 -5.28 0.83
N GLU A 186 0.37 -6.49 0.28
CA GLU A 186 1.61 -7.22 0.04
C GLU A 186 1.64 -7.74 -1.39
N ALA A 187 2.79 -7.66 -2.03
CA ALA A 187 2.99 -8.14 -3.39
C ALA A 187 4.38 -8.75 -3.55
N SER A 188 4.50 -9.72 -4.45
CA SER A 188 5.78 -10.34 -4.75
C SER A 188 5.94 -10.59 -6.23
N MET A 189 7.15 -10.38 -6.75
CA MET A 189 7.49 -10.69 -8.14
C MET A 189 8.89 -11.30 -8.20
N MET A 190 9.03 -12.41 -8.92
CA MET A 190 10.34 -13.00 -9.19
C MET A 190 11.12 -12.11 -10.17
N VAL A 191 12.40 -11.90 -9.87
CA VAL A 191 13.33 -11.28 -10.81
C VAL A 191 13.50 -12.23 -12.00
N ARG A 192 13.27 -11.71 -13.21
CA ARG A 192 13.32 -12.51 -14.44
C ARG A 192 14.74 -12.70 -14.97
N ASP A 193 15.57 -11.69 -14.79
CA ASP A 193 16.98 -11.71 -15.20
C ASP A 193 17.86 -12.19 -14.05
N ARG A 194 19.04 -12.73 -14.38
CA ARG A 194 20.04 -13.07 -13.37
C ARG A 194 20.47 -11.80 -12.62
N ARG A 195 20.44 -11.83 -11.28
CA ARG A 195 20.82 -10.71 -10.42
C ARG A 195 22.17 -10.97 -9.75
N ASP A 196 23.00 -9.94 -9.64
CA ASP A 196 24.19 -10.00 -8.79
C ASP A 196 23.77 -9.86 -7.33
N THR A 197 23.94 -10.93 -6.57
CA THR A 197 23.59 -11.03 -5.14
C THR A 197 24.82 -11.00 -4.22
N VAL A 198 26.02 -10.92 -4.81
CA VAL A 198 27.30 -11.02 -4.10
C VAL A 198 28.02 -9.68 -4.08
N GLY A 199 28.04 -8.95 -5.20
CA GLY A 199 28.74 -7.68 -5.33
C GLY A 199 28.19 -6.58 -4.43
N GLY A 200 28.99 -5.52 -4.24
CA GLY A 200 28.63 -4.40 -3.35
C GLY A 200 28.36 -4.83 -1.91
N THR A 201 27.34 -4.24 -1.28
CA THR A 201 26.87 -4.64 0.05
C THR A 201 25.65 -5.53 -0.09
N ASN A 202 25.86 -6.86 -0.07
CA ASN A 202 24.81 -7.87 -0.22
C ASN A 202 24.02 -7.78 -1.55
N GLY A 203 24.69 -7.52 -2.66
CA GLY A 203 24.07 -7.39 -3.99
C GLY A 203 23.61 -5.96 -4.33
N VAL A 204 23.89 -4.97 -3.46
CA VAL A 204 23.51 -3.56 -3.68
C VAL A 204 24.76 -2.68 -3.72
N TYR A 205 24.94 -1.96 -4.82
CA TYR A 205 26.06 -1.08 -5.07
C TYR A 205 25.79 0.33 -4.55
N GLN A 206 26.77 0.90 -3.84
CA GLN A 206 26.69 2.27 -3.35
C GLN A 206 26.98 3.25 -4.49
N VAL A 207 26.29 4.39 -4.49
CA VAL A 207 26.52 5.50 -5.42
C VAL A 207 26.94 6.70 -4.60
N ASN A 208 28.00 7.40 -5.04
CA ASN A 208 28.51 8.56 -4.31
C ASN A 208 27.41 9.63 -4.17
N GLY A 209 27.19 10.12 -2.95
CA GLY A 209 26.14 11.10 -2.63
C GLY A 209 24.74 10.51 -2.44
N VAL A 210 24.55 9.19 -2.57
CA VAL A 210 23.24 8.53 -2.39
C VAL A 210 23.21 7.78 -1.06
N THR A 211 22.24 8.12 -0.20
CA THR A 211 22.04 7.45 1.09
C THR A 211 21.05 6.28 0.94
N ALA A 212 21.37 5.14 1.54
CA ALA A 212 20.48 3.98 1.58
C ALA A 212 19.20 4.29 2.39
N SER A 213 18.04 3.97 1.83
CA SER A 213 16.74 4.07 2.52
C SER A 213 16.59 2.92 3.55
N THR A 214 17.23 3.03 4.71
CA THR A 214 17.26 1.96 5.73
C THR A 214 15.92 1.78 6.45
N CYS A 215 15.66 0.54 6.89
CA CYS A 215 14.50 0.15 7.67
C CYS A 215 14.77 0.22 9.17
N SER A 216 15.08 1.42 9.67
CA SER A 216 15.12 1.73 11.11
C SER A 216 13.84 2.42 11.58
#